data_AF-A0A535TR37-F1
#
_entry.id   AF-A0A535TR37-F1
#
_cell.length_a   1.000
_cell.length_b   1.000
_cell.length_c   1.000
_cell.angle_alpha   90.00
_cell.angle_beta   90.00
_cell.angle_gamma   90.00
#
_symmetry.space_group_name_H-M   'P 1'
#
loop_
_entity.id
_entity.type
_entity.pdbx_description
1 polymer ?
#
loop_
_entity_poly.entity_id
_entity_poly.type
_entity_poly.pdbx_seq_one_letter_code
_entity_poly.pdbx_strand_id
1 'polypeptide(L)'
;MPPETPRAFASRADGFRHAAAGGLWLAPLVYLEHARFGPGWYGKVVSSDPERLLAWAQSKAIPQRALEVKSLPDLDMPREGRGRLPGYHIDLWGARLALAYDPETLARARHREHAPSPSGGGQGGGSVPIDRLHPGAGDDQDGPGRNI
;
A
#
# COMPACT_ATOMS: atom_id res chain seq x y z
N MET A 1 -28.51 5.92 8.36
CA MET A 1 -27.54 7.03 8.24
C MET A 1 -26.85 6.93 6.89
N PRO A 2 -26.51 8.04 6.22
CA PRO A 2 -25.73 7.98 4.99
C PRO A 2 -24.37 7.34 5.27
N PRO A 3 -23.81 6.57 4.33
CA PRO A 3 -22.50 5.96 4.48
C PRO A 3 -21.43 7.05 4.63
N GLU A 4 -20.51 6.85 5.57
CA GLU A 4 -19.41 7.80 5.79
C GLU A 4 -18.52 7.90 4.55
N THR A 5 -17.99 9.10 4.31
CA THR A 5 -17.07 9.35 3.20
C THR A 5 -15.63 9.12 3.67
N PRO A 6 -14.81 8.35 2.91
CA PRO A 6 -13.39 8.18 3.21
C PRO A 6 -12.64 9.50 3.26
N ARG A 7 -11.71 9.63 4.22
CA ARG A 7 -10.96 10.86 4.46
C ARG A 7 -9.50 10.71 4.06
N ALA A 8 -8.96 11.70 3.36
CA ALA A 8 -7.53 11.81 3.11
C ALA A 8 -6.82 12.50 4.27
N PHE A 9 -5.54 12.17 4.47
CA PHE A 9 -4.70 12.75 5.52
C PHE A 9 -3.37 13.20 4.93
N ALA A 10 -2.79 14.25 5.51
CA ALA A 10 -1.49 14.77 5.10
C ALA A 10 -0.34 13.78 5.37
N SER A 11 -0.45 13.00 6.46
CA SER A 11 0.51 11.96 6.81
C SER A 11 -0.12 10.57 6.74
N ARG A 12 0.68 9.56 6.36
CA ARG A 12 0.25 8.16 6.41
C ARG A 12 0.01 7.70 7.84
N ALA A 13 0.73 8.27 8.81
CA ALA A 13 0.58 7.90 10.21
C ALA A 13 -0.82 8.24 10.73
N ASP A 14 -1.32 9.44 10.43
CA ASP A 14 -2.65 9.86 10.85
C ASP A 14 -3.74 9.05 10.16
N GLY A 15 -3.54 8.74 8.87
CA GLY A 15 -4.43 7.84 8.13
C GLY A 15 -4.50 6.43 8.75
N PHE A 16 -3.36 5.86 9.15
CA PHE A 16 -3.32 4.58 9.84
C PHE A 16 -4.01 4.63 11.21
N ARG A 17 -3.78 5.68 12.02
CA ARG A 17 -4.47 5.85 13.31
C ARG A 17 -5.98 5.98 13.12
N HIS A 18 -6.40 6.79 12.14
CA HIS A 18 -7.81 6.94 11.81
C HIS A 18 -8.44 5.60 11.39
N ALA A 19 -7.77 4.85 10.52
CA ALA A 19 -8.23 3.53 10.10
C ALA A 19 -8.29 2.54 11.27
N ALA A 20 -7.28 2.54 12.14
CA ALA A 20 -7.22 1.68 13.32
C ALA A 20 -8.35 1.96 14.31
N ALA A 21 -8.75 3.24 14.44
CA ALA A 21 -9.91 3.67 15.23
C ALA A 21 -11.27 3.38 14.56
N GLY A 22 -11.30 2.61 13.46
CA GLY A 22 -12.53 2.26 12.74
C GLY A 22 -12.98 3.30 11.71
N GLY A 23 -12.20 4.35 11.48
CA GLY A 23 -12.47 5.34 10.45
C GLY A 23 -12.20 4.83 9.03
N LEU A 24 -12.72 5.52 8.02
CA LEU A 24 -12.46 5.22 6.61
C LEU A 24 -11.31 6.09 6.09
N TRP A 25 -10.12 5.50 5.96
CA TRP A 25 -8.97 6.21 5.43
C TRP A 25 -8.86 6.04 3.92
N LEU A 26 -8.89 7.16 3.18
CA LEU A 26 -8.51 7.23 1.78
C LEU A 26 -6.99 7.35 1.66
N ALA A 27 -6.32 6.26 1.30
CA ALA A 27 -4.86 6.23 1.21
C ALA A 27 -4.34 7.10 0.05
N PRO A 28 -3.09 7.59 0.10
CA PRO A 28 -2.48 8.27 -1.03
C PRO A 28 -2.44 7.40 -2.28
N LEU A 29 -2.63 8.02 -3.45
CA LEU A 29 -2.49 7.36 -4.74
C LEU A 29 -1.04 6.92 -4.96
N VAL A 30 -0.88 5.75 -5.56
CA VAL A 30 0.42 5.18 -5.95
C VAL A 30 0.34 4.82 -7.43
N TYR A 31 1.34 5.21 -8.21
CA TYR A 31 1.47 4.72 -9.58
C TYR A 31 2.17 3.37 -9.56
N LEU A 32 1.58 2.36 -10.20
CA LEU A 32 2.14 1.03 -10.32
C LEU A 32 2.47 0.79 -11.79
N GLU A 33 3.75 0.57 -12.10
CA GLU A 33 4.21 0.21 -13.46
C GLU A 33 3.81 -1.24 -13.81
N HIS A 34 3.77 -2.11 -12.80
CA HIS A 34 3.53 -3.55 -12.96
C HIS A 34 2.35 -3.98 -12.09
N ALA A 35 1.12 -3.73 -12.56
CA ALA A 35 -0.10 -4.20 -11.91
C ALA A 35 -0.86 -5.22 -12.77
N ARG A 36 -1.76 -5.97 -12.13
CA ARG A 36 -2.59 -7.02 -12.77
C ARG A 36 -3.33 -6.54 -14.02
N PHE A 37 -3.69 -5.25 -14.08
CA PHE A 37 -4.47 -4.65 -15.15
C PHE A 37 -3.66 -3.67 -16.00
N GLY A 38 -2.33 -3.79 -16.01
CA GLY A 38 -1.41 -2.88 -16.69
C GLY A 38 -0.94 -1.73 -15.80
N PRO A 39 -0.09 -0.83 -16.33
CA PRO A 39 0.40 0.33 -15.59
C PRO A 39 -0.72 1.33 -15.29
N GLY A 40 -0.63 2.03 -14.16
CA GLY A 40 -1.63 3.03 -13.79
C GLY A 40 -1.67 3.42 -12.32
N TRP A 41 -2.54 4.38 -12.03
CA TRP A 41 -2.81 4.85 -10.68
C TRP A 41 -3.65 3.85 -9.89
N TYR A 42 -3.26 3.66 -8.65
CA TYR A 42 -3.91 2.79 -7.69
C TYR A 42 -4.18 3.54 -6.39
N GLY A 43 -5.37 3.30 -5.84
CA GLY A 43 -5.80 3.82 -4.56
C GLY A 43 -6.37 2.71 -3.70
N LYS A 44 -6.64 3.03 -2.43
CA LYS A 44 -7.33 2.11 -1.52
C LYS A 44 -8.06 2.88 -0.45
N VAL A 45 -9.16 2.30 0.03
CA VAL A 45 -9.80 2.71 1.28
C VAL A 45 -9.52 1.65 2.34
N VAL A 46 -9.12 2.09 3.54
CA VAL A 46 -8.62 1.23 4.61
C VAL A 46 -9.38 1.50 5.90
N SER A 47 -9.73 0.45 6.65
CA SER A 47 -10.33 0.54 7.98
C SER A 47 -10.06 -0.72 8.81
N SER A 48 -10.09 -0.61 10.14
CA SER A 48 -10.22 -1.76 11.05
C SER A 48 -11.67 -2.21 11.23
N ASP A 49 -12.65 -1.38 10.84
CA ASP A 49 -14.08 -1.66 10.90
C ASP A 49 -14.56 -2.20 9.53
N PRO A 50 -14.74 -3.52 9.38
CA PRO A 50 -15.14 -4.11 8.11
C PRO A 50 -16.57 -3.74 7.73
N GLU A 51 -17.47 -3.54 8.69
CA GLU A 51 -18.88 -3.22 8.43
C GLU A 51 -19.01 -1.82 7.84
N ARG A 52 -18.30 -0.85 8.42
CA ARG A 52 -18.26 0.52 7.88
C ARG A 52 -17.64 0.57 6.48
N LEU A 53 -16.55 -0.17 6.26
CA LEU A 53 -15.91 -0.24 4.95
C LEU A 53 -16.83 -0.87 3.91
N LEU A 54 -17.56 -1.94 4.27
CA LEU A 54 -18.53 -2.59 3.41
C LEU A 54 -19.75 -1.72 3.12
N ALA A 55 -20.28 -1.00 4.11
CA ALA A 55 -21.39 -0.08 3.93
C ALA A 55 -21.04 1.03 2.91
N TRP A 56 -19.83 1.59 3.02
CA TRP A 56 -19.33 2.52 2.01
C TRP A 56 -19.19 1.86 0.64
N ALA A 57 -18.61 0.66 0.57
CA ALA A 57 -18.43 -0.06 -0.69
C ALA A 57 -19.75 -0.31 -1.43
N GLN A 58 -20.77 -0.79 -0.70
CA GLN A 58 -22.10 -1.05 -1.23
C GLN A 58 -22.74 0.23 -1.78
N SER A 59 -22.56 1.36 -1.09
CA SER A 59 -23.05 2.66 -1.58
C SER A 59 -22.43 3.11 -2.91
N LYS A 60 -21.26 2.55 -3.25
CA LYS A 60 -20.55 2.79 -4.51
C LYS A 60 -20.70 1.63 -5.51
N ALA A 61 -21.64 0.70 -5.26
CA ALA A 61 -21.83 -0.52 -6.04
C ALA A 61 -20.55 -1.38 -6.17
N ILE A 62 -19.65 -1.30 -5.18
CA ILE A 62 -18.47 -2.15 -5.10
C ILE A 62 -18.88 -3.46 -4.42
N PRO A 63 -18.64 -4.64 -5.03
CA PRO A 63 -19.09 -5.90 -4.48
C PRO A 63 -18.29 -6.28 -3.23
N GLN A 64 -18.92 -6.97 -2.28
CA GLN A 64 -18.31 -7.40 -1.02
C GLN A 64 -17.00 -8.19 -1.21
N ARG A 65 -16.90 -8.98 -2.28
CA ARG A 65 -15.66 -9.73 -2.62
C ARG A 65 -14.43 -8.86 -2.91
N ALA A 66 -14.61 -7.54 -3.03
CA ALA A 66 -13.50 -6.59 -3.18
C ALA A 66 -12.88 -6.20 -1.83
N LEU A 67 -13.51 -6.57 -0.71
CA LEU A 67 -12.92 -6.44 0.61
C LEU A 67 -11.81 -7.48 0.75
N GLU A 68 -10.59 -7.03 1.06
CA GLU A 68 -9.50 -7.92 1.40
C GLU A 68 -9.07 -7.69 2.84
N VAL A 69 -8.75 -8.80 3.52
CA VAL A 69 -8.24 -8.79 4.90
C VAL A 69 -6.75 -8.50 4.86
N LYS A 70 -6.31 -7.57 5.70
CA LYS A 70 -4.91 -7.20 5.86
C LYS A 70 -4.62 -6.87 7.32
N SER A 71 -3.37 -6.61 7.66
CA SER A 71 -3.01 -6.07 8.98
C SER A 71 -2.66 -4.59 8.90
N LEU A 72 -3.05 -3.84 9.92
CA LEU A 72 -2.63 -2.45 10.11
C LEU A 72 -1.47 -2.40 11.11
N PRO A 73 -0.49 -1.52 10.92
CA PRO A 73 0.48 -1.24 11.97
C PRO A 73 -0.20 -0.53 13.14
N ASP A 74 0.05 -0.98 14.37
CA ASP A 74 -0.37 -0.24 15.57
C ASP A 74 0.59 0.94 15.80
N LEU A 75 0.19 2.15 15.38
CA LEU A 75 1.05 3.33 15.45
C LEU A 75 1.04 4.03 16.80
N ASP A 76 0.20 3.60 17.72
CA ASP A 76 0.18 4.11 19.09
C ASP A 76 1.18 3.35 19.98
N MET A 77 1.66 2.19 19.51
CA MET A 77 2.79 1.49 20.10
C MET A 77 4.15 2.06 19.66
N PRO A 78 5.18 2.01 20.55
CA PRO A 78 6.57 2.25 20.20
C PRO A 78 7.03 1.44 18.99
N ARG A 79 8.02 1.96 18.27
CA ARG A 79 8.52 1.31 17.04
C ARG A 79 9.14 -0.06 17.35
N GLU A 80 9.86 -0.17 18.45
CA GLU A 80 10.32 -1.44 19.03
C GLU A 80 9.10 -2.14 19.65
N GLY A 81 8.71 -3.29 19.11
CA GLY A 81 7.54 -4.04 19.60
C GLY A 81 6.21 -3.63 18.99
N ARG A 82 6.19 -2.81 17.93
CA ARG A 82 4.96 -2.44 17.23
C ARG A 82 4.14 -3.65 16.79
N GLY A 83 2.94 -3.77 17.35
CA GLY A 83 1.97 -4.81 17.02
C GLY A 83 1.29 -4.62 15.66
N ARG A 84 0.44 -5.60 15.34
CA ARG A 84 -0.42 -5.61 14.15
C ARG A 84 -1.88 -5.67 14.59
N LEU A 85 -2.71 -4.79 14.05
CA LEU A 85 -4.15 -4.78 14.27
C LEU A 85 -4.87 -5.45 13.08
N PRO A 86 -6.06 -6.02 13.29
CA PRO A 86 -6.95 -6.41 12.21
C PRO A 86 -7.23 -5.21 11.29
N GLY A 87 -7.21 -5.45 9.98
CA GLY A 87 -7.39 -4.44 8.96
C GLY A 87 -8.10 -4.97 7.75
N TYR A 88 -8.76 -4.07 7.04
CA TYR A 88 -9.46 -4.36 5.81
C TYR A 88 -9.17 -3.24 4.81
N HIS A 89 -9.07 -3.60 3.54
CA HIS A 89 -8.95 -2.62 2.48
C HIS A 89 -9.82 -2.96 1.27
N ILE A 90 -10.18 -1.93 0.52
CA ILE A 90 -10.77 -2.05 -0.80
C ILE A 90 -9.85 -1.35 -1.77
N ASP A 91 -9.33 -2.12 -2.72
CA ASP A 91 -8.44 -1.63 -3.74
C ASP A 91 -9.22 -0.99 -4.89
N LEU A 92 -8.72 0.17 -5.32
CA LEU A 92 -9.33 1.03 -6.32
C LEU A 92 -8.38 1.19 -7.50
N TRP A 93 -8.89 0.90 -8.68
CA TRP A 93 -8.17 1.01 -9.95
C TRP A 93 -9.11 1.52 -11.05
N GLY A 94 -8.54 2.21 -12.04
CA GLY A 94 -9.27 2.71 -13.21
C GLY A 94 -10.49 3.55 -12.80
N ALA A 95 -11.67 3.22 -13.34
CA ALA A 95 -12.91 3.95 -13.05
C ALA A 95 -13.29 3.95 -11.56
N ARG A 96 -12.86 2.96 -10.77
CA ARG A 96 -13.17 2.91 -9.33
C ARG A 96 -12.46 3.98 -8.51
N LEU A 97 -11.39 4.57 -9.04
CA LEU A 97 -10.74 5.71 -8.38
C LEU A 97 -11.69 6.90 -8.26
N ALA A 98 -12.51 7.16 -9.27
CA ALA A 98 -13.48 8.26 -9.28
C ALA A 98 -14.63 8.06 -8.27
N LEU A 99 -14.76 6.87 -7.65
CA LEU A 99 -15.76 6.61 -6.61
C LEU A 99 -15.34 7.17 -5.25
N ALA A 100 -14.04 7.43 -5.06
CA ALA A 100 -13.46 7.79 -3.77
C ALA A 100 -12.59 9.05 -3.81
N TYR A 101 -11.84 9.28 -4.89
CA TYR A 101 -10.95 10.42 -5.04
C TYR A 101 -11.66 11.55 -5.79
N ASP A 102 -11.43 12.78 -5.34
CA ASP A 102 -11.91 13.95 -6.05
C ASP A 102 -11.22 14.09 -7.44
N PRO A 103 -11.91 14.65 -8.44
CA PRO A 103 -11.37 14.79 -9.79
C PRO A 103 -10.06 15.60 -9.85
N GLU A 104 -9.87 16.57 -8.96
CA GLU A 104 -8.69 17.42 -8.93
C GLU A 104 -7.46 16.64 -8.45
N THR A 105 -7.61 15.81 -7.42
CA THR A 105 -6.59 14.88 -6.94
C THR A 105 -6.17 13.91 -8.03
N LEU A 106 -7.12 13.37 -8.79
CA LEU A 106 -6.83 12.48 -9.92
C LEU A 106 -6.11 13.20 -11.07
N ALA A 107 -6.51 14.44 -11.38
CA ALA A 107 -5.83 15.26 -12.38
C ALA A 107 -4.39 15.59 -11.95
N ARG A 108 -4.21 16.04 -10.70
CA ARG A 108 -2.88 16.33 -10.12
C ARG A 108 -1.98 15.10 -10.13
N ALA A 109 -2.51 13.91 -9.86
CA ALA A 109 -1.75 12.66 -9.94
C ALA A 109 -1.24 12.42 -11.38
N ARG A 110 -2.13 12.49 -12.38
CA ARG A 110 -1.77 12.33 -13.80
C ARG A 110 -0.73 13.35 -14.27
N HIS A 111 -0.80 14.59 -13.80
CA HIS A 111 0.20 15.61 -14.14
C HIS A 111 1.60 15.31 -13.58
N ARG A 112 1.71 14.66 -12.41
CA ARG A 112 3.03 14.25 -11.86
C ARG A 112 3.69 13.16 -12.68
N GLU A 113 2.91 12.27 -13.28
CA GLU A 113 3.40 11.20 -14.16
C GLU A 113 3.95 11.75 -15.48
N HIS A 114 3.32 12.82 -16.00
CA HIS A 114 3.69 13.45 -17.27
C HIS A 114 4.67 14.62 -17.11
N ALA A 115 5.01 15.00 -15.88
CA ALA A 115 6.07 15.95 -15.65
C ALA A 115 7.38 15.30 -16.14
N PRO A 116 8.15 15.94 -17.04
CA PRO A 116 9.46 15.43 -17.36
C PRO A 116 10.22 15.33 -16.04
N SER A 117 10.69 14.12 -15.71
CA SER A 117 11.76 13.97 -14.73
C SER A 117 12.79 15.06 -15.03
N PRO A 118 13.27 15.85 -14.06
CA PRO A 118 14.38 16.73 -14.32
C PRO A 118 15.50 15.83 -14.82
N SER A 119 15.73 15.87 -16.12
CA SER A 119 16.84 15.23 -16.79
C SER A 119 18.06 15.81 -16.10
N GLY A 120 18.65 15.03 -15.21
CA GLY A 120 19.94 15.33 -14.59
C GLY A 120 20.99 15.33 -15.69
N GLY A 121 21.06 16.43 -16.42
CA GLY A 121 22.12 16.72 -17.35
C GLY A 121 23.39 17.02 -16.56
N GLY A 122 24.42 16.20 -16.77
CA GLY A 122 25.79 16.70 -16.83
C GLY A 122 26.74 16.32 -15.68
N GLN A 123 27.45 15.21 -15.90
CA GLN A 123 28.90 15.02 -15.69
C GLN A 123 29.47 14.98 -14.25
N GLY A 124 29.99 13.80 -13.88
CA GLY A 124 30.91 13.63 -12.75
C GLY A 124 31.18 12.17 -12.37
N GLY A 125 32.03 11.50 -13.15
CA GLY A 125 32.84 10.30 -12.87
C GLY A 125 32.52 9.33 -11.72
N GLY A 126 32.52 8.03 -12.04
CA GLY A 126 32.87 6.98 -11.09
C GLY A 126 32.06 5.69 -11.23
N SER A 127 32.50 4.81 -12.14
CA SER A 127 32.12 3.39 -12.11
C SER A 127 32.57 2.76 -10.79
N VAL A 128 31.63 2.19 -10.03
CA VAL A 128 31.94 1.22 -8.97
C VAL A 128 31.03 0.00 -9.17
N PRO A 129 31.58 -1.19 -9.45
CA PRO A 129 30.80 -2.42 -9.50
C PRO A 129 30.40 -2.81 -8.07
N ILE A 130 29.11 -3.08 -7.86
CA ILE A 130 28.62 -3.70 -6.62
C ILE A 130 29.15 -5.13 -6.58
N ASP A 131 30.05 -5.33 -5.64
CA ASP A 131 30.72 -6.58 -5.36
C ASP A 131 29.73 -7.65 -4.86
N ARG A 132 30.09 -8.87 -5.23
CA ARG A 132 29.39 -10.13 -5.04
C ARG A 132 29.46 -10.52 -3.57
N LEU A 133 28.34 -10.46 -2.83
CA LEU A 133 28.27 -11.09 -1.51
C LEU A 133 28.18 -12.62 -1.67
N HIS A 134 29.33 -13.23 -1.44
CA HIS A 134 29.56 -14.66 -1.23
C HIS A 134 28.95 -15.09 0.12
N PRO A 135 28.12 -16.15 0.20
CA PRO A 135 27.91 -16.87 1.45
C PRO A 135 28.81 -18.12 1.50
N GLY A 136 29.64 -18.20 2.53
CA GLY A 136 30.44 -19.37 2.91
C GLY A 136 31.31 -18.97 4.10
N ALA A 137 31.50 -19.74 5.17
CA ALA A 137 31.28 -21.14 5.50
C ALA A 137 31.11 -21.21 7.04
N GLY A 138 30.83 -22.31 7.73
CA GLY A 138 30.79 -23.74 7.42
C GLY A 138 29.92 -24.41 8.50
N ASP A 139 29.33 -25.55 8.19
CA ASP A 139 29.87 -26.89 8.50
C ASP A 139 29.85 -27.20 10.00
N ASP A 140 28.86 -27.98 10.41
CA ASP A 140 29.06 -29.10 11.33
C ASP A 140 28.21 -30.27 10.81
N GLN A 141 28.91 -31.21 10.18
CA GLN A 141 28.41 -32.54 9.88
C GLN A 141 28.29 -33.32 11.19
N ASP A 142 27.26 -34.17 11.29
CA ASP A 142 27.46 -35.56 11.69
C ASP A 142 26.16 -36.33 11.45
N GLY A 143 26.10 -36.97 10.29
CA GLY A 143 25.35 -38.22 10.14
C GLY A 143 26.29 -39.38 10.44
N PRO A 144 25.74 -40.53 10.80
CA PRO A 144 26.08 -41.68 9.97
C PRO A 144 24.82 -42.39 9.47
N GLY A 145 24.73 -42.54 8.14
CA GLY A 145 24.08 -43.72 7.56
C GLY A 145 24.91 -44.97 7.94
N ARG A 146 24.47 -46.21 7.76
CA ARG A 146 23.48 -46.79 6.85
C ARG A 146 23.55 -48.31 7.12
N ASN A 147 22.45 -49.03 6.95
CA ASN A 147 22.33 -50.27 6.16
C ASN A 147 21.25 -51.20 6.71
N ILE A 148 20.52 -51.78 5.74
CA ILE A 148 19.56 -52.90 5.77
C ILE A 148 18.30 -52.75 6.62
#